data_AF-C0W5J0-F1
#
_entry.id   AF-C0W5J0-F1
#
_cell.length_a   1.000
_cell.length_b   1.000
_cell.length_c   1.000
_cell.angle_alpha   90.00
_cell.angle_beta   90.00
_cell.angle_gamma   90.00
#
_symmetry.space_group_name_H-M   'P 1'
#
loop_
_entity.id
_entity.type
_entity.pdbx_description
1 polymer ?
#
loop_
_entity_poly.entity_id
_entity_poly.type
_entity_poly.pdbx_seq_one_letter_code
_entity_poly.pdbx_strand_id
1 'polypeptide(L)'
;MLAENPTSGVSYGIDLNGSNLVVQPGGTLNVDAKNVGTYGGRIINLGTGATINANPYSAFTVAVQGAGNLSAITVGSGATLNVNQPELFDINLTQNTGTNTWLVSSGTVNVNNSRQQFDSGQWSEPINEMTIGYTRGQAKVSSLESTTQDAENAIKANTDGKTANRLTFSKADGAVDIVDDELALSDDNKLTGRVTVDDGSKDTLDNQTDGSPQDVYISVTVNTQQAANKVDPRPYWRQETTNYQVKTGADGTFSVDLSQFATLLEDGKTTIAITATKDFIGDTASKTVVELRA
;
A
#
# COMPACT_ATOMS: atom_id res chain seq x y z
N MET A 1 26.98 -21.66 -14.99
CA MET A 1 27.67 -20.79 -15.96
C MET A 1 26.60 -20.03 -16.73
N LEU A 2 26.45 -18.75 -16.44
CA LEU A 2 25.65 -17.85 -17.28
C LEU A 2 26.56 -17.39 -18.43
N ALA A 3 26.08 -17.46 -19.66
CA ALA A 3 26.86 -17.31 -20.89
C ALA A 3 27.66 -15.99 -20.91
N GLU A 4 28.89 -16.05 -21.41
CA GLU A 4 29.74 -14.89 -21.64
C GLU A 4 29.26 -14.12 -22.89
N ASN A 5 29.00 -12.82 -22.70
CA ASN A 5 28.74 -11.79 -23.72
C ASN A 5 27.50 -11.95 -24.63
N PRO A 6 26.34 -11.40 -24.24
CA PRO A 6 25.31 -11.03 -25.17
C PRO A 6 25.37 -9.54 -25.49
N THR A 7 24.96 -9.26 -26.71
CA THR A 7 24.65 -7.95 -27.25
C THR A 7 23.59 -7.22 -26.41
N SER A 8 23.65 -5.89 -26.42
CA SER A 8 22.63 -4.97 -25.90
C SER A 8 21.19 -5.48 -26.11
N GLY A 9 20.39 -5.53 -25.04
CA GLY A 9 18.95 -5.83 -25.10
C GLY A 9 18.51 -7.21 -24.60
N VAL A 10 19.42 -8.06 -24.11
CA VAL A 10 19.09 -9.38 -23.53
C VAL A 10 18.71 -9.27 -22.05
N SER A 11 17.76 -10.08 -21.60
CA SER A 11 17.35 -10.20 -20.18
C SER A 11 18.15 -11.35 -19.53
N TYR A 12 18.80 -11.14 -18.38
CA TYR A 12 19.59 -12.20 -17.72
C TYR A 12 18.92 -12.90 -16.55
N GLY A 13 17.84 -12.32 -16.02
CA GLY A 13 17.08 -12.89 -14.91
C GLY A 13 15.73 -13.40 -15.40
N ILE A 14 14.71 -12.56 -15.22
CA ILE A 14 13.32 -12.91 -15.47
C ILE A 14 12.86 -12.16 -16.71
N ASP A 15 12.35 -12.89 -17.70
CA ASP A 15 11.72 -12.31 -18.90
C ASP A 15 10.27 -12.77 -18.99
N LEU A 16 9.34 -11.83 -18.83
CA LEU A 16 7.91 -12.07 -18.90
C LEU A 16 7.36 -11.39 -20.15
N ASN A 17 6.65 -12.10 -21.01
CA ASN A 17 6.05 -11.53 -22.22
C ASN A 17 4.59 -11.97 -22.31
N GLY A 18 3.66 -11.08 -21.95
CA GLY A 18 2.25 -11.39 -21.74
C GLY A 18 1.95 -12.30 -20.53
N SER A 19 2.96 -12.60 -19.71
CA SER A 19 2.87 -13.51 -18.56
C SER A 19 2.82 -12.75 -17.23
N ASN A 20 2.23 -13.38 -16.22
CA ASN A 20 2.10 -12.82 -14.88
C ASN A 20 3.01 -13.56 -13.90
N LEU A 21 3.76 -12.80 -13.10
CA LEU A 21 4.44 -13.28 -11.92
C LEU A 21 3.74 -12.70 -10.68
N VAL A 22 3.37 -13.57 -9.75
CA VAL A 22 2.67 -13.19 -8.53
C VAL A 22 3.50 -13.68 -7.36
N VAL A 23 4.01 -12.75 -6.56
CA VAL A 23 4.54 -13.08 -5.24
C VAL A 23 3.33 -13.12 -4.31
N GLN A 24 2.97 -14.32 -3.87
CA GLN A 24 1.77 -14.55 -3.03
C GLN A 24 1.88 -13.80 -1.70
N PRO A 25 0.76 -13.55 -0.99
CA PRO A 25 0.80 -12.93 0.33
C PRO A 25 1.74 -13.68 1.30
N GLY A 26 2.60 -12.95 2.00
CA GLY A 26 3.66 -13.53 2.85
C GLY A 26 4.80 -14.25 2.09
N GLY A 27 4.69 -14.39 0.77
CA GLY A 27 5.68 -15.03 -0.09
C GLY A 27 6.92 -14.16 -0.30
N THR A 28 8.01 -14.78 -0.77
CA THR A 28 9.27 -14.06 -1.05
C THR A 28 9.78 -14.37 -2.45
N LEU A 29 10.15 -13.34 -3.19
CA LEU A 29 11.00 -13.42 -4.37
C LEU A 29 12.25 -12.59 -4.14
N ASN A 30 13.42 -13.23 -4.19
CA ASN A 30 14.71 -12.56 -4.12
C ASN A 30 15.51 -12.82 -5.41
N VAL A 31 15.92 -11.73 -6.06
CA VAL A 31 16.79 -11.74 -7.24
C VAL A 31 18.11 -11.07 -6.87
N ASP A 32 19.14 -11.88 -6.67
CA ASP A 32 20.48 -11.41 -6.28
C ASP A 32 21.48 -11.60 -7.43
N ALA A 33 21.67 -10.54 -8.22
CA ALA A 33 22.56 -10.51 -9.38
C ALA A 33 23.96 -10.02 -8.97
N LYS A 34 24.81 -10.95 -8.52
CA LYS A 34 26.19 -10.68 -8.10
C LYS A 34 27.17 -10.75 -9.28
N ASN A 35 28.25 -9.97 -9.20
CA ASN A 35 29.38 -10.02 -10.13
C ASN A 35 28.98 -9.86 -11.61
N VAL A 36 28.07 -8.93 -11.91
CA VAL A 36 27.53 -8.73 -13.27
C VAL A 36 28.60 -8.19 -14.27
N GLY A 37 29.86 -8.04 -13.85
CA GLY A 37 30.98 -7.67 -14.73
C GLY A 37 30.77 -6.29 -15.36
N THR A 38 31.10 -6.14 -16.65
CA THR A 38 30.85 -4.93 -17.45
C THR A 38 29.59 -5.02 -18.32
N TYR A 39 28.71 -5.98 -18.01
CA TYR A 39 27.53 -6.31 -18.82
C TYR A 39 26.56 -5.13 -18.98
N GLY A 40 25.96 -4.99 -20.17
CA GLY A 40 24.88 -4.03 -20.42
C GLY A 40 23.56 -4.70 -20.78
N GLY A 41 22.46 -4.31 -20.11
CA GLY A 41 21.12 -4.84 -20.42
C GLY A 41 20.13 -4.73 -19.26
N ARG A 42 19.39 -5.80 -18.97
CA ARG A 42 18.35 -5.83 -17.92
C ARG A 42 18.35 -7.12 -17.09
N ILE A 43 18.03 -7.00 -15.80
CA ILE A 43 17.86 -8.16 -14.91
C ILE A 43 16.44 -8.72 -15.06
N ILE A 44 15.42 -7.88 -14.90
CA ILE A 44 14.02 -8.23 -15.10
C ILE A 44 13.44 -7.45 -16.27
N ASN A 45 12.77 -8.15 -17.18
CA ASN A 45 12.03 -7.57 -18.29
C ASN A 45 10.56 -7.95 -18.20
N LEU A 46 9.69 -6.93 -18.17
CA LEU A 46 8.26 -7.08 -18.37
C LEU A 46 7.94 -6.60 -19.78
N GLY A 47 7.87 -7.53 -20.73
CA GLY A 47 7.39 -7.31 -22.08
C GLY A 47 5.89 -6.98 -22.12
N THR A 48 5.35 -6.78 -23.33
CA THR A 48 3.98 -6.29 -23.51
C THR A 48 2.94 -7.12 -22.77
N GLY A 49 2.09 -6.45 -21.99
CA GLY A 49 1.01 -7.09 -21.22
C GLY A 49 1.46 -7.95 -20.05
N ALA A 50 2.76 -8.02 -19.74
CA ALA A 50 3.26 -8.76 -18.59
C ALA A 50 2.98 -8.02 -17.27
N THR A 51 2.79 -8.76 -16.18
CA THR A 51 2.59 -8.18 -14.86
C THR A 51 3.49 -8.83 -13.81
N ILE A 52 3.95 -8.01 -12.86
CA ILE A 52 4.47 -8.48 -11.58
C ILE A 52 3.56 -7.91 -10.50
N ASN A 53 3.07 -8.78 -9.62
CA ASN A 53 2.30 -8.39 -8.44
C ASN A 53 3.06 -8.83 -7.18
N ALA A 54 3.60 -7.87 -6.43
CA ALA A 54 4.04 -8.06 -5.06
C ALA A 54 2.83 -7.84 -4.14
N ASN A 55 2.15 -8.93 -3.80
CA ASN A 55 0.89 -8.90 -3.03
C ASN A 55 1.15 -8.50 -1.55
N PRO A 56 0.08 -8.22 -0.77
CA PRO A 56 0.20 -7.84 0.63
C PRO A 56 1.12 -8.74 1.44
N TYR A 57 1.97 -8.12 2.25
CA TYR A 57 2.92 -8.76 3.16
C TYR A 57 3.98 -9.62 2.46
N SER A 58 4.11 -9.53 1.14
CA SER A 58 5.17 -10.21 0.40
C SER A 58 6.51 -9.48 0.49
N ALA A 59 7.59 -10.22 0.29
CA ALA A 59 8.92 -9.66 0.09
C ALA A 59 9.33 -9.81 -1.39
N PHE A 60 9.63 -8.70 -2.06
CA PHE A 60 10.18 -8.68 -3.41
C PHE A 60 11.48 -7.87 -3.40
N THR A 61 12.60 -8.53 -3.64
CA THR A 61 13.92 -7.88 -3.60
C THR A 61 14.71 -8.13 -4.88
N VAL A 62 15.35 -7.07 -5.38
CA VAL A 62 16.29 -7.12 -6.50
C VAL A 62 17.56 -6.40 -6.09
N ALA A 63 18.65 -7.14 -5.90
CA ALA A 63 19.96 -6.58 -5.62
C ALA A 63 20.89 -6.83 -6.79
N VAL A 64 21.64 -5.82 -7.21
CA VAL A 64 22.62 -5.96 -8.30
C VAL A 64 23.98 -5.41 -7.89
N GLN A 65 25.03 -6.18 -8.18
CA GLN A 65 26.42 -5.82 -7.91
C GLN A 65 27.27 -5.94 -9.17
N GLY A 66 28.33 -5.13 -9.29
CA GLY A 66 29.27 -5.15 -10.42
C GLY A 66 29.30 -3.83 -11.19
N ALA A 67 29.98 -3.79 -12.34
CA ALA A 67 30.26 -2.56 -13.10
C ALA A 67 29.41 -2.43 -14.38
N GLY A 68 28.35 -3.23 -14.51
CA GLY A 68 27.55 -3.33 -15.71
C GLY A 68 26.56 -2.17 -15.88
N ASN A 69 26.43 -1.66 -17.11
CA ASN A 69 25.48 -0.61 -17.49
C ASN A 69 24.09 -1.21 -17.77
N LEU A 70 23.30 -1.40 -16.71
CA LEU A 70 22.06 -2.16 -16.80
C LEU A 70 20.88 -1.54 -16.05
N SER A 71 19.68 -2.03 -16.37
CA SER A 71 18.46 -1.75 -15.62
C SER A 71 18.12 -2.92 -14.70
N ALA A 72 17.77 -2.67 -13.45
CA ALA A 72 17.26 -3.74 -12.59
C ALA A 72 15.93 -4.25 -13.16
N ILE A 73 15.03 -3.35 -13.52
CA ILE A 73 13.72 -3.67 -14.12
C ILE A 73 13.48 -2.81 -15.37
N THR A 74 12.88 -3.40 -16.40
CA THR A 74 12.30 -2.69 -17.54
C THR A 74 10.82 -3.04 -17.64
N VAL A 75 9.93 -2.05 -17.55
CA VAL A 75 8.49 -2.22 -17.74
C VAL A 75 8.13 -1.73 -19.15
N GLY A 76 7.71 -2.66 -20.00
CA GLY A 76 7.32 -2.43 -21.38
C GLY A 76 5.92 -1.84 -21.52
N SER A 77 5.51 -1.57 -22.76
CA SER A 77 4.18 -1.00 -23.04
C SER A 77 3.06 -1.96 -22.60
N GLY A 78 2.09 -1.44 -21.85
CA GLY A 78 0.97 -2.22 -21.31
C GLY A 78 1.36 -3.21 -20.22
N ALA A 79 2.62 -3.23 -19.79
CA ALA A 79 3.06 -4.01 -18.64
C ALA A 79 2.93 -3.19 -17.34
N THR A 80 2.79 -3.87 -16.21
CA THR A 80 2.66 -3.22 -14.89
C THR A 80 3.47 -3.92 -13.82
N LEU A 81 4.13 -3.13 -12.98
CA LEU A 81 4.69 -3.58 -11.72
C LEU A 81 3.83 -3.04 -10.58
N ASN A 82 3.16 -3.92 -9.86
CA ASN A 82 2.23 -3.56 -8.79
C ASN A 82 2.81 -3.99 -7.43
N VAL A 83 2.83 -3.04 -6.50
CA VAL A 83 3.36 -3.19 -5.15
C VAL A 83 2.22 -2.84 -4.19
N ASN A 84 1.72 -3.82 -3.46
CA ASN A 84 0.62 -3.59 -2.53
C ASN A 84 1.02 -4.06 -1.15
N GLN A 85 1.13 -3.13 -0.20
CA GLN A 85 1.40 -3.38 1.22
C GLN A 85 2.53 -4.42 1.45
N PRO A 86 3.70 -4.31 0.79
CA PRO A 86 4.72 -5.34 0.88
C PRO A 86 5.31 -5.41 2.29
N GLU A 87 5.71 -6.58 2.77
CA GLU A 87 6.59 -6.60 3.96
C GLU A 87 7.92 -5.90 3.62
N LEU A 88 8.42 -6.14 2.41
CA LEU A 88 9.53 -5.40 1.83
C LEU A 88 9.48 -5.45 0.30
N PHE A 89 9.48 -4.29 -0.34
CA PHE A 89 9.81 -4.16 -1.75
C PHE A 89 11.10 -3.37 -1.86
N ASP A 90 12.17 -3.96 -2.39
CA ASP A 90 13.49 -3.33 -2.46
C ASP A 90 14.13 -3.58 -3.83
N ILE A 91 14.43 -2.51 -4.55
CA ILE A 91 15.31 -2.56 -5.72
C ILE A 91 16.57 -1.80 -5.35
N ASN A 92 17.71 -2.46 -5.38
CA ASN A 92 18.96 -1.96 -4.82
C ASN A 92 20.13 -2.13 -5.78
N LEU A 93 20.63 -1.00 -6.28
CA LEU A 93 21.79 -0.86 -7.14
C LEU A 93 22.95 -0.15 -6.42
N THR A 94 22.91 0.00 -5.10
CA THR A 94 23.95 0.72 -4.33
C THR A 94 25.35 0.10 -4.46
N GLN A 95 25.43 -1.19 -4.80
CA GLN A 95 26.69 -1.91 -5.03
C GLN A 95 27.01 -2.10 -6.53
N ASN A 96 26.23 -1.49 -7.42
CA ASN A 96 26.54 -1.43 -8.84
C ASN A 96 27.29 -0.13 -9.16
N THR A 97 28.43 -0.24 -9.83
CA THR A 97 29.34 0.87 -10.17
C THR A 97 29.29 1.27 -11.64
N GLY A 98 28.35 0.73 -12.41
CA GLY A 98 28.08 1.12 -13.79
C GLY A 98 27.63 2.59 -13.89
N THR A 99 27.96 3.24 -14.99
CA THR A 99 27.72 4.68 -15.20
C THR A 99 26.38 4.98 -15.86
N ASN A 100 25.73 3.97 -16.43
CA ASN A 100 24.40 4.09 -17.03
C ASN A 100 23.49 2.98 -16.50
N THR A 101 22.99 3.19 -15.29
CA THR A 101 22.21 2.19 -14.54
C THR A 101 20.90 2.78 -14.04
N TRP A 102 19.84 1.96 -14.04
CA TRP A 102 18.50 2.40 -13.66
C TRP A 102 17.80 1.35 -12.79
N LEU A 103 17.14 1.77 -11.71
CA LEU A 103 16.26 0.90 -10.93
C LEU A 103 15.12 0.37 -11.81
N VAL A 104 14.42 1.29 -12.46
CA VAL A 104 13.37 1.02 -13.43
C VAL A 104 13.64 1.90 -14.65
N SER A 105 13.89 1.30 -15.81
CA SER A 105 14.29 2.06 -17.01
C SER A 105 13.13 2.77 -17.71
N SER A 106 11.95 2.13 -17.71
CA SER A 106 10.75 2.63 -18.37
C SER A 106 9.49 2.03 -17.76
N GLY A 107 8.35 2.66 -18.05
CA GLY A 107 7.01 2.16 -17.77
C GLY A 107 6.51 2.57 -16.39
N THR A 108 5.60 1.80 -15.81
CA THR A 108 4.83 2.22 -14.64
C THR A 108 5.01 1.28 -13.46
N VAL A 109 5.21 1.86 -12.28
CA VAL A 109 5.13 1.19 -10.98
C VAL A 109 3.93 1.74 -10.23
N ASN A 110 3.02 0.87 -9.82
CA ASN A 110 1.87 1.21 -8.98
C ASN A 110 2.16 0.75 -7.55
N VAL A 111 1.92 1.62 -6.59
CA VAL A 111 2.18 1.38 -5.17
C VAL A 111 0.92 1.70 -4.37
N ASN A 112 0.52 0.80 -3.48
CA ASN A 112 -0.66 0.96 -2.64
C ASN A 112 -0.37 0.55 -1.19
N ASN A 113 -1.06 1.18 -0.24
CA ASN A 113 -1.02 0.87 1.20
C ASN A 113 0.39 0.68 1.76
N SER A 114 1.30 1.60 1.41
CA SER A 114 2.74 1.45 1.63
C SER A 114 3.36 2.72 2.22
N ARG A 115 4.63 2.66 2.61
CA ARG A 115 5.50 3.81 2.88
C ARG A 115 6.73 3.72 2.01
N GLN A 116 7.25 4.87 1.57
CA GLN A 116 8.51 4.97 0.83
C GLN A 116 9.66 5.26 1.78
N GLN A 117 10.79 4.58 1.63
CA GLN A 117 12.01 5.04 2.29
C GLN A 117 12.67 6.14 1.46
N PHE A 118 12.88 7.32 2.06
CA PHE A 118 13.62 8.41 1.44
C PHE A 118 15.12 8.15 1.49
N ASP A 119 15.88 8.88 0.66
CA ASP A 119 17.35 8.79 0.62
C ASP A 119 18.01 9.13 1.97
N SER A 120 17.33 9.91 2.82
CA SER A 120 17.74 10.21 4.19
C SER A 120 17.62 9.02 5.16
N GLY A 121 17.02 7.91 4.71
CA GLY A 121 16.68 6.74 5.52
C GLY A 121 15.34 6.85 6.26
N GLN A 122 14.71 8.02 6.24
CA GLN A 122 13.39 8.25 6.86
C GLN A 122 12.27 7.62 6.03
N TRP A 123 11.25 7.11 6.69
CA TRP A 123 10.03 6.64 6.03
C TRP A 123 9.08 7.80 5.78
N SER A 124 8.46 7.82 4.60
CA SER A 124 7.39 8.77 4.27
C SER A 124 6.19 8.57 5.18
N GLU A 125 5.26 9.51 5.20
CA GLU A 125 3.89 9.22 5.61
C GLU A 125 3.27 8.10 4.73
N PRO A 126 2.21 7.42 5.21
CA PRO A 126 1.51 6.38 4.45
C PRO A 126 1.02 6.84 3.08
N ILE A 127 1.04 5.91 2.13
CA ILE A 127 0.62 6.07 0.74
C ILE A 127 -0.58 5.15 0.52
N ASN A 128 -1.73 5.70 0.16
CA ASN A 128 -2.91 4.92 -0.25
C ASN A 128 -2.71 4.38 -1.67
N GLU A 129 -2.36 5.30 -2.57
CA GLU A 129 -2.14 5.03 -3.97
C GLU A 129 -1.05 5.96 -4.50
N MET A 130 -0.14 5.41 -5.29
CA MET A 130 0.88 6.17 -5.99
C MET A 130 1.19 5.48 -7.32
N THR A 131 1.28 6.28 -8.37
CA THR A 131 1.73 5.83 -9.69
C THR A 131 2.99 6.55 -10.08
N ILE A 132 4.06 5.79 -10.32
CA ILE A 132 5.37 6.29 -10.74
C ILE A 132 5.60 5.88 -12.19
N GLY A 133 5.66 6.86 -13.08
CA GLY A 133 6.10 6.69 -14.46
C GLY A 133 7.62 6.84 -14.57
N TYR A 134 8.26 5.94 -15.31
CA TYR A 134 9.69 5.98 -15.60
C TYR A 134 9.92 6.21 -17.08
N THR A 135 10.85 7.12 -17.40
CA THR A 135 11.38 7.30 -18.76
C THR A 135 12.88 7.46 -18.70
N ARG A 136 13.63 6.50 -19.28
CA ARG A 136 15.11 6.46 -19.22
C ARG A 136 15.63 6.57 -17.79
N GLY A 137 15.02 5.83 -16.87
CA GLY A 137 15.39 5.84 -15.45
C GLY A 137 14.89 7.01 -14.63
N GLN A 138 14.31 8.05 -15.24
CA GLN A 138 13.80 9.21 -14.53
C GLN A 138 12.37 8.94 -14.07
N ALA A 139 12.15 9.03 -12.76
CA ALA A 139 10.84 8.86 -12.16
C ALA A 139 10.00 10.15 -12.25
N LYS A 140 8.69 9.99 -12.46
CA LYS A 140 7.68 11.05 -12.37
C LYS A 140 6.41 10.49 -11.75
N VAL A 141 5.96 11.09 -10.66
CA VAL A 141 4.70 10.75 -10.00
C VAL A 141 3.55 11.35 -10.79
N SER A 142 2.64 10.51 -11.29
CA SER A 142 1.46 10.93 -12.06
C SER A 142 0.18 10.92 -11.23
N SER A 143 0.12 10.07 -10.21
CA SER A 143 -0.94 10.00 -9.21
C SER A 143 -0.31 9.76 -7.85
N LEU A 144 -0.83 10.41 -6.82
CA LEU A 144 -0.42 10.19 -5.43
C LEU A 144 -1.55 10.60 -4.50
N GLU A 145 -1.81 9.75 -3.53
CA GLU A 145 -2.68 9.99 -2.39
C GLU A 145 -1.98 9.50 -1.13
N SER A 146 -1.85 10.39 -0.15
CA SER A 146 -1.20 10.16 1.14
C SER A 146 -2.06 10.77 2.26
N THR A 147 -1.62 10.74 3.52
CA THR A 147 -2.39 11.20 4.69
C THR A 147 -2.60 12.72 4.68
N THR A 148 -1.66 13.49 4.13
CA THR A 148 -1.74 14.96 4.05
C THR A 148 -1.18 15.51 2.74
N GLN A 149 -1.49 16.77 2.42
CA GLN A 149 -0.91 17.45 1.25
C GLN A 149 0.61 17.66 1.39
N ASP A 150 1.10 17.92 2.61
CA ASP A 150 2.53 18.07 2.87
C ASP A 150 3.27 16.75 2.72
N ALA A 151 2.67 15.64 3.16
CA ALA A 151 3.17 14.30 2.89
C ALA A 151 3.28 14.03 1.39
N GLU A 152 2.24 14.34 0.62
CA GLU A 152 2.30 14.18 -0.83
C GLU A 152 3.45 15.00 -1.45
N ASN A 153 3.64 16.24 -1.01
CA ASN A 153 4.69 17.11 -1.49
C ASN A 153 6.07 16.54 -1.18
N ALA A 154 6.27 16.01 0.03
CA ALA A 154 7.52 15.37 0.45
C ALA A 154 7.83 14.09 -0.35
N ILE A 155 6.82 13.25 -0.58
CA ILE A 155 6.95 12.03 -1.40
C ILE A 155 7.27 12.37 -2.85
N LYS A 156 6.54 13.33 -3.45
CA LYS A 156 6.81 13.81 -4.81
C LYS A 156 8.22 14.37 -4.93
N ALA A 157 8.65 15.23 -4.01
CA ALA A 157 10.01 15.79 -4.01
C ALA A 157 11.09 14.70 -3.85
N ASN A 158 10.77 13.60 -3.17
CA ASN A 158 11.68 12.47 -3.03
C ASN A 158 11.69 11.50 -4.20
N THR A 159 10.75 11.62 -5.14
CA THR A 159 10.62 10.71 -6.27
C THR A 159 10.87 11.39 -7.61
N ASP A 160 10.26 12.56 -7.85
CA ASP A 160 10.29 13.24 -9.14
C ASP A 160 11.70 13.63 -9.58
N GLY A 161 12.04 13.26 -10.81
CA GLY A 161 13.31 13.62 -11.45
C GLY A 161 14.54 12.92 -10.85
N LYS A 162 14.38 12.09 -9.82
CA LYS A 162 15.49 11.39 -9.20
C LYS A 162 15.89 10.15 -9.99
N THR A 163 17.21 9.96 -10.09
CA THR A 163 17.85 8.72 -10.51
C THR A 163 18.50 8.09 -9.28
N ALA A 164 17.65 7.62 -8.35
CA ALA A 164 18.13 6.95 -7.16
C ALA A 164 18.79 5.60 -7.52
N ASN A 165 19.70 5.14 -6.68
CA ASN A 165 20.30 3.80 -6.77
C ASN A 165 19.58 2.80 -5.84
N ARG A 166 18.51 3.23 -5.16
CA ARG A 166 17.63 2.37 -4.38
C ARG A 166 16.19 2.85 -4.43
N LEU A 167 15.24 1.92 -4.45
CA LEU A 167 13.81 2.17 -4.30
C LEU A 167 13.28 1.16 -3.29
N THR A 168 12.78 1.66 -2.16
CA THR A 168 12.29 0.83 -1.07
C THR A 168 10.87 1.23 -0.70
N PHE A 169 9.99 0.25 -0.61
CA PHE A 169 8.68 0.37 0.02
C PHE A 169 8.50 -0.70 1.09
N SER A 170 7.77 -0.37 2.14
CA SER A 170 7.25 -1.32 3.12
C SER A 170 5.75 -1.08 3.28
N LYS A 171 5.07 -1.97 4.00
CA LYS A 171 3.70 -1.77 4.44
C LYS A 171 3.58 -0.42 5.16
N ALA A 172 2.44 0.23 4.99
CA ALA A 172 2.06 1.24 5.95
C ALA A 172 1.95 0.61 7.34
N ASP A 173 2.41 1.31 8.36
CA ASP A 173 2.26 0.86 9.74
C ASP A 173 0.80 1.06 10.17
N GLY A 174 0.38 0.36 11.23
CA GLY A 174 -0.93 0.59 11.84
C GLY A 174 -1.99 -0.44 11.47
N ALA A 175 -1.74 -1.72 11.75
CA ALA A 175 -2.84 -2.69 11.79
C ALA A 175 -3.84 -2.21 12.86
N VAL A 176 -5.06 -1.89 12.42
CA VAL A 176 -6.18 -1.58 13.30
C VAL A 176 -7.04 -2.83 13.37
N ASP A 177 -7.47 -3.19 14.58
CA ASP A 177 -8.36 -4.32 14.82
C ASP A 177 -9.62 -3.80 15.52
N ILE A 178 -10.78 -4.25 15.05
CA ILE A 178 -12.04 -3.99 15.73
C ILE A 178 -12.19 -4.97 16.89
N VAL A 179 -12.49 -4.44 18.08
CA VAL A 179 -12.76 -5.26 19.27
C VAL A 179 -14.18 -5.79 19.19
N ASP A 180 -14.32 -6.96 18.58
CA ASP A 180 -15.60 -7.54 18.14
C ASP A 180 -16.63 -7.72 19.26
N ASP A 181 -16.21 -7.95 20.50
CA ASP A 181 -17.07 -8.11 21.68
C ASP A 181 -17.44 -6.79 22.36
N GLU A 182 -16.85 -5.68 21.93
CA GLU A 182 -17.18 -4.32 22.41
C GLU A 182 -18.09 -3.55 21.42
N LEU A 183 -18.49 -4.17 20.30
CA LEU A 183 -19.46 -3.60 19.37
C LEU A 183 -20.90 -3.72 19.90
N ALA A 184 -21.60 -2.59 20.00
CA ALA A 184 -22.99 -2.55 20.47
C ALA A 184 -23.83 -1.51 19.73
N LEU A 185 -25.12 -1.78 19.56
CA LEU A 185 -26.12 -0.88 19.01
C LEU A 185 -27.20 -0.63 20.07
N SER A 186 -27.33 0.62 20.53
CA SER A 186 -28.35 0.97 21.51
C SER A 186 -29.77 0.99 20.93
N ASP A 187 -30.77 1.03 21.82
CA ASP A 187 -32.19 1.25 21.45
C ASP A 187 -32.42 2.58 20.70
N ASP A 188 -31.58 3.58 20.99
CA ASP A 188 -31.57 4.87 20.29
C ASP A 188 -30.79 4.83 18.96
N ASN A 189 -30.48 3.63 18.44
CA ASN A 189 -29.72 3.40 17.20
C ASN A 189 -28.32 4.02 17.18
N LYS A 190 -27.68 4.09 18.35
CA LYS A 190 -26.29 4.54 18.47
C LYS A 190 -25.36 3.33 18.44
N LEU A 191 -24.58 3.21 17.38
CA LEU A 191 -23.54 2.20 17.24
C LEU A 191 -22.29 2.67 17.99
N THR A 192 -21.86 1.89 18.97
CA THR A 192 -20.62 2.12 19.71
C THR A 192 -19.68 0.96 19.54
N GLY A 193 -18.39 1.23 19.72
CA GLY A 193 -17.38 0.18 19.72
C GLY A 193 -16.02 0.70 20.10
N ARG A 194 -15.06 -0.20 20.06
CA ARG A 194 -13.65 0.09 20.28
C ARG A 194 -12.80 -0.54 19.19
N VAL A 195 -11.69 0.11 18.89
CA VAL A 195 -10.62 -0.44 18.07
C VAL A 195 -9.33 -0.44 18.85
N THR A 196 -8.48 -1.39 18.52
CA THR A 196 -7.08 -1.43 18.94
C THR A 196 -6.18 -1.21 17.74
N VAL A 197 -4.99 -0.69 17.98
CA VAL A 197 -3.96 -0.60 16.94
C VAL A 197 -2.77 -1.41 17.42
N ASP A 198 -2.33 -2.36 16.60
CA ASP A 198 -1.07 -3.05 16.82
C ASP A 198 0.04 -2.29 16.10
N ASP A 199 0.63 -1.33 16.82
CA ASP A 199 1.82 -0.59 16.38
C ASP A 199 3.11 -1.08 17.09
N GLY A 200 3.03 -2.20 17.82
CA GLY A 200 4.11 -2.69 18.68
C GLY A 200 4.19 -2.02 20.06
N SER A 201 3.34 -1.04 20.36
CA SER A 201 3.07 -0.54 21.70
C SER A 201 1.78 -1.17 22.23
N LYS A 202 1.88 -1.89 23.35
CA LYS A 202 0.69 -2.44 23.99
C LYS A 202 -0.06 -1.29 24.65
N ASP A 203 -1.28 -1.06 24.19
CA ASP A 203 -2.48 -0.81 25.02
C ASP A 203 -3.18 0.56 24.88
N THR A 204 -2.72 1.52 24.07
CA THR A 204 -3.45 2.79 23.86
C THR A 204 -3.10 3.44 22.51
N LEU A 205 -4.02 4.21 21.88
CA LEU A 205 -3.69 5.12 20.75
C LEU A 205 -2.82 6.31 21.24
N ASP A 206 -2.12 6.15 22.36
CA ASP A 206 -1.47 7.23 23.09
C ASP A 206 -0.12 7.53 22.43
N ASN A 207 -0.14 8.63 21.68
CA ASN A 207 0.99 9.37 21.14
C ASN A 207 2.04 8.58 20.36
N GLN A 208 2.10 8.90 19.06
CA GLN A 208 3.37 8.83 18.35
C GLN A 208 4.48 9.53 19.16
N THR A 209 5.74 9.13 18.95
CA THR A 209 6.91 9.74 19.60
C THR A 209 7.04 11.26 19.32
N ASP A 210 6.24 11.81 18.41
CA ASP A 210 6.14 13.23 18.05
C ASP A 210 4.93 13.99 18.64
N GLY A 211 4.06 13.32 19.42
CA GLY A 211 2.88 13.94 20.03
C GLY A 211 1.68 14.13 19.09
N SER A 212 1.69 13.53 17.89
CA SER A 212 0.52 13.52 17.00
C SER A 212 -0.48 12.42 17.41
N PRO A 213 -1.79 12.69 17.42
CA PRO A 213 -2.81 11.66 17.63
C PRO A 213 -2.76 10.63 16.50
N GLN A 214 -2.92 9.35 16.82
CA GLN A 214 -3.15 8.34 15.79
C GLN A 214 -4.59 8.42 15.30
N ASP A 215 -4.77 8.85 14.06
CA ASP A 215 -6.10 9.06 13.50
C ASP A 215 -6.64 7.75 12.94
N VAL A 216 -7.54 7.11 13.69
CA VAL A 216 -8.35 5.99 13.22
C VAL A 216 -9.75 6.47 12.87
N TYR A 217 -10.26 6.00 11.75
CA TYR A 217 -11.56 6.36 11.23
C TYR A 217 -12.46 5.14 11.10
N ILE A 218 -13.71 5.30 11.51
CA ILE A 218 -14.74 4.27 11.45
C ILE A 218 -15.72 4.62 10.36
N SER A 219 -15.85 3.76 9.36
CA SER A 219 -16.95 3.82 8.40
C SER A 219 -17.97 2.71 8.66
N VAL A 220 -19.24 3.02 8.43
CA VAL A 220 -20.34 2.09 8.69
C VAL A 220 -21.17 1.91 7.42
N THR A 221 -21.42 0.66 7.05
CA THR A 221 -22.31 0.26 5.96
C THR A 221 -23.49 -0.51 6.52
N VAL A 222 -24.71 -0.05 6.24
CA VAL A 222 -25.95 -0.75 6.60
C VAL A 222 -26.41 -1.56 5.38
N ASN A 223 -26.30 -2.88 5.48
CA ASN A 223 -26.72 -3.81 4.45
C ASN A 223 -28.09 -4.39 4.81
N THR A 224 -29.09 -4.13 3.96
CA THR A 224 -30.38 -4.82 4.03
C THR A 224 -30.46 -5.88 2.93
N GLN A 225 -31.40 -6.83 3.04
CA GLN A 225 -31.67 -7.78 1.94
C GLN A 225 -32.11 -7.09 0.62
N GLN A 226 -32.34 -5.78 0.61
CA GLN A 226 -32.54 -4.97 -0.59
C GLN A 226 -31.49 -3.85 -0.69
N ALA A 227 -30.47 -4.10 -1.52
CA ALA A 227 -29.38 -3.18 -1.89
C ALA A 227 -28.41 -2.78 -0.76
N ALA A 228 -27.12 -3.01 -1.02
CA ALA A 228 -26.03 -2.47 -0.22
C ALA A 228 -25.89 -0.97 -0.52
N ASN A 229 -26.20 -0.11 0.46
CA ASN A 229 -25.87 1.31 0.37
C ASN A 229 -24.39 1.48 0.70
N LYS A 230 -23.54 1.56 -0.34
CA LYS A 230 -22.10 1.67 -0.21
C LYS A 230 -21.69 3.07 0.25
N VAL A 231 -20.90 3.15 1.31
CA VAL A 231 -20.14 4.36 1.70
C VAL A 231 -18.72 4.21 1.16
N ASP A 232 -18.18 5.27 0.56
CA ASP A 232 -16.96 5.24 -0.26
C ASP A 232 -15.68 5.18 0.61
N PRO A 233 -14.78 4.19 0.43
CA PRO A 233 -13.59 4.03 1.27
C PRO A 233 -12.43 4.98 0.91
N ARG A 234 -12.70 6.17 0.36
CA ARG A 234 -11.63 7.11 -0.04
C ARG A 234 -10.98 7.83 1.17
N PRO A 235 -9.67 8.11 1.12
CA PRO A 235 -8.96 8.92 2.10
C PRO A 235 -9.58 10.29 2.38
N TYR A 236 -9.62 10.60 3.67
CA TYR A 236 -10.45 11.60 4.32
C TYR A 236 -10.20 13.07 3.92
N TRP A 237 -9.01 13.46 3.48
CA TRP A 237 -8.73 14.90 3.32
C TRP A 237 -9.23 15.52 2.00
N ARG A 238 -9.71 14.73 1.03
CA ARG A 238 -10.23 15.24 -0.26
C ARG A 238 -11.75 15.29 -0.38
N GLN A 239 -12.52 14.89 0.64
CA GLN A 239 -14.00 14.91 0.55
C GLN A 239 -14.69 15.49 1.78
N GLU A 240 -15.21 16.72 1.64
CA GLU A 240 -15.97 17.41 2.69
C GLU A 240 -17.47 17.01 2.77
N THR A 241 -17.99 16.07 1.96
CA THR A 241 -19.44 16.09 1.68
C THR A 241 -20.31 14.83 1.76
N THR A 242 -19.88 13.58 2.02
CA THR A 242 -20.90 12.47 2.05
C THR A 242 -20.67 11.18 2.86
N ASN A 243 -19.63 10.98 3.68
CA ASN A 243 -19.45 9.66 4.32
C ASN A 243 -19.59 9.69 5.86
N TYR A 244 -20.34 8.75 6.43
CA TYR A 244 -20.42 8.49 7.89
C TYR A 244 -19.10 7.90 8.39
N GLN A 245 -18.05 8.70 8.35
CA GLN A 245 -16.76 8.41 8.95
C GLN A 245 -16.64 9.15 10.28
N VAL A 246 -16.46 8.42 11.37
CA VAL A 246 -16.23 8.99 12.71
C VAL A 246 -14.80 8.72 13.12
N LYS A 247 -14.07 9.79 13.47
CA LYS A 247 -12.75 9.66 14.09
C LYS A 247 -12.91 9.08 15.50
N THR A 248 -12.11 8.08 15.84
CA THR A 248 -12.13 7.48 17.18
C THR A 248 -11.63 8.47 18.24
N GLY A 249 -12.03 8.26 19.48
CA GLY A 249 -11.39 8.85 20.64
C GLY A 249 -9.94 8.36 20.80
N ALA A 250 -9.19 9.03 21.66
CA ALA A 250 -7.79 8.68 21.97
C ALA A 250 -7.64 7.33 22.69
N ASP A 251 -8.73 6.73 23.15
CA ASP A 251 -8.80 5.40 23.75
C ASP A 251 -9.26 4.31 22.76
N GLY A 252 -9.49 4.69 21.50
CA GLY A 252 -9.98 3.82 20.44
C GLY A 252 -11.49 3.67 20.42
N THR A 253 -12.23 4.37 21.29
CA THR A 253 -13.70 4.29 21.30
C THR A 253 -14.32 5.10 20.17
N PHE A 254 -15.48 4.67 19.68
CA PHE A 254 -16.25 5.42 18.71
C PHE A 254 -17.75 5.35 18.97
N SER A 255 -18.47 6.26 18.33
CA SER A 255 -19.92 6.37 18.41
C SER A 255 -20.47 6.93 17.11
N VAL A 256 -21.34 6.19 16.43
CA VAL A 256 -22.03 6.59 15.20
C VAL A 256 -23.53 6.57 15.42
N ASP A 257 -24.22 7.68 15.13
CA ASP A 257 -25.67 7.74 15.17
C ASP A 257 -26.26 7.21 13.85
N LEU A 258 -27.02 6.11 13.94
CA LEU A 258 -27.67 5.45 12.81
C LEU A 258 -29.17 5.75 12.74
N SER A 259 -29.68 6.74 13.48
CA SER A 259 -31.12 7.06 13.56
C SER A 259 -31.77 7.34 12.21
N GLN A 260 -31.03 7.88 11.24
CA GLN A 260 -31.54 8.07 9.86
C GLN A 260 -31.92 6.74 9.17
N PHE A 261 -31.35 5.62 9.61
CA PHE A 261 -31.56 4.28 9.09
C PHE A 261 -32.50 3.49 9.98
N ALA A 262 -33.18 4.11 10.96
CA ALA A 262 -34.03 3.41 11.93
C ALA A 262 -35.07 2.49 11.27
N THR A 263 -35.62 2.89 10.12
CA THR A 263 -36.58 2.08 9.35
C THR A 263 -35.96 0.85 8.67
N LEU A 264 -34.63 0.79 8.60
CA LEU A 264 -33.85 -0.30 8.02
C LEU A 264 -33.20 -1.18 9.09
N LEU A 265 -33.13 -0.76 10.36
CA LEU A 265 -32.49 -1.51 11.45
C LEU A 265 -33.41 -2.59 12.03
N GLU A 266 -33.86 -3.48 11.16
CA GLU A 266 -34.72 -4.62 11.52
C GLU A 266 -33.88 -5.83 11.99
N ASP A 267 -34.24 -6.35 13.17
CA ASP A 267 -33.64 -7.56 13.74
C ASP A 267 -33.77 -8.74 12.76
N GLY A 268 -32.67 -9.47 12.54
CA GLY A 268 -32.63 -10.66 11.69
C GLY A 268 -32.70 -10.41 10.17
N LYS A 269 -32.77 -9.16 9.70
CA LYS A 269 -32.76 -8.83 8.26
C LYS A 269 -31.66 -7.87 7.83
N THR A 270 -31.08 -7.17 8.80
CA THR A 270 -30.08 -6.14 8.53
C THR A 270 -28.75 -6.52 9.17
N THR A 271 -27.69 -6.35 8.38
CA THR A 271 -26.31 -6.52 8.79
C THR A 271 -25.62 -5.18 8.72
N ILE A 272 -24.88 -4.84 9.76
CA ILE A 272 -24.04 -3.66 9.83
C ILE A 272 -22.60 -4.13 9.62
N ALA A 273 -21.93 -3.58 8.62
CA ALA A 273 -20.50 -3.73 8.43
C ALA A 273 -19.81 -2.47 8.97
N ILE A 274 -18.85 -2.66 9.86
CA ILE A 274 -18.03 -1.62 10.47
C ILE A 274 -16.62 -1.80 9.93
N THR A 275 -16.06 -0.76 9.34
CA THR A 275 -14.67 -0.78 8.85
C THR A 275 -13.89 0.29 9.58
N ALA A 276 -12.89 -0.15 10.35
CA ALA A 276 -11.91 0.71 10.96
C ALA A 276 -10.74 0.88 9.99
N THR A 277 -10.21 2.08 9.84
CA THR A 277 -9.09 2.34 8.95
C THR A 277 -8.09 3.27 9.62
N LYS A 278 -6.84 2.85 9.59
CA LYS A 278 -5.66 3.63 9.99
C LYS A 278 -4.66 3.55 8.86
N ASP A 279 -4.15 4.70 8.41
CA ASP A 279 -3.06 4.73 7.43
C ASP A 279 -3.33 3.91 6.15
N PHE A 280 -4.61 3.90 5.73
CA PHE A 280 -5.18 3.14 4.59
C PHE A 280 -5.29 1.63 4.77
N ILE A 281 -4.86 1.11 5.92
CA ILE A 281 -5.04 -0.28 6.31
C ILE A 281 -6.25 -0.36 7.23
N GLY A 282 -7.11 -1.35 7.00
CA GLY A 282 -8.33 -1.48 7.76
C GLY A 282 -8.68 -2.90 8.13
N ASP A 283 -9.49 -3.00 9.17
CA ASP A 283 -10.18 -4.20 9.60
C ASP A 283 -11.69 -3.98 9.45
N THR A 284 -12.42 -5.07 9.20
CA THR A 284 -13.86 -5.03 8.97
C THR A 284 -14.57 -6.10 9.78
N ALA A 285 -15.45 -5.65 10.66
CA ALA A 285 -16.39 -6.49 11.38
C ALA A 285 -17.76 -6.43 10.70
N SER A 286 -18.51 -7.53 10.73
CA SER A 286 -19.88 -7.55 10.21
C SER A 286 -20.78 -8.33 11.15
N LYS A 287 -21.79 -7.64 11.70
CA LYS A 287 -22.74 -8.20 12.66
C LYS A 287 -24.17 -7.84 12.28
N THR A 288 -25.11 -8.72 12.57
CA THR A 288 -26.54 -8.44 12.44
C THR A 288 -26.98 -7.42 13.51
N VAL A 289 -28.08 -6.71 13.24
CA VAL A 289 -28.68 -5.79 14.22
C VAL A 289 -29.00 -6.51 15.55
N VAL A 290 -29.46 -7.77 15.48
CA VAL A 290 -29.78 -8.55 16.67
C VAL A 290 -28.54 -8.90 17.49
N GLU A 291 -27.41 -9.21 16.84
CA GLU A 291 -26.13 -9.46 17.55
C GLU A 291 -25.57 -8.20 18.20
N LEU A 292 -25.78 -7.03 17.59
CA LEU A 292 -25.33 -5.75 18.15
C LEU A 292 -26.21 -5.25 19.30
N ARG A 293 -27.47 -5.67 19.38
CA ARG A 293 -28.41 -5.30 20.46
C ARG A 293 -28.42 -6.29 21.63
N ALA A 294 -27.78 -7.44 21.47
CA ALA A 294 -27.73 -8.51 22.49
C ALA A 294 -26.85 -8.13 23.68
#